data_AF-V5HL57-F1
#
_entry.id   AF-V5HL57-F1
#
_cell.length_a   1.000
_cell.length_b   1.000
_cell.length_c   1.000
_cell.angle_alpha   90.00
_cell.angle_beta   90.00
_cell.angle_gamma   90.00
#
_symmetry.space_group_name_H-M   'P 1'
#
loop_
_entity.id
_entity.type
_entity.pdbx_description
1 polymer ?
#
loop_
_entity_poly.entity_id
_entity_poly.type
_entity_poly.pdbx_seq_one_letter_code
_entity_poly.pdbx_strand_id
1 'polypeptide(L)'
;MEMNGGYAAFFSRAGIPVVHMSYLDDVMRKLSSVAFPVKHTQYDTFQRLQDHFDPELKVHARVAQVAGELVRDLSDSLFLPFNLLDYAQLLRDLYFSLHIHMGSLGHGLDLSILDSAVQNFSAAAFAFHLRQSNLDTSDPMAIRRVNDQLLLLERAFLDPVGLPQNPYKKHIVLSPAESPAYVDEMFPGITDEFMRFLDQLGAPEDLRPHAATLHKHYHLLVQTLVQAADSLAEVVPPQATPSH
;
A
#
# COMPACT_ATOMS: atom_id res chain seq x y z
N MET A 1 1.72 2.06 -8.42
CA MET A 1 3.12 1.66 -8.10
C MET A 1 3.61 0.69 -9.17
N GLU A 2 4.69 0.98 -9.88
CA GLU A 2 5.24 0.03 -10.87
C GLU A 2 5.89 -1.16 -10.17
N MET A 3 5.50 -2.39 -10.51
CA MET A 3 6.03 -3.64 -9.91
C MET A 3 7.29 -4.15 -10.62
N ASN A 4 7.98 -3.31 -11.38
CA ASN A 4 9.09 -3.71 -12.25
C ASN A 4 10.46 -3.76 -11.52
N GLY A 5 10.53 -3.33 -10.26
CA GLY A 5 11.76 -3.28 -9.47
C GLY A 5 11.93 -4.49 -8.54
N GLY A 6 13.17 -4.75 -8.11
CA GLY A 6 13.49 -5.83 -7.17
C GLY A 6 12.81 -5.71 -5.79
N TYR A 7 12.29 -4.53 -5.45
CA TYR A 7 11.50 -4.28 -4.24
C TYR A 7 10.09 -4.87 -4.29
N ALA A 8 9.56 -5.20 -5.48
CA ALA A 8 8.17 -5.58 -5.68
C ALA A 8 7.73 -6.74 -4.78
N ALA A 9 8.58 -7.78 -4.65
CA ALA A 9 8.26 -8.95 -3.83
C ALA A 9 8.22 -8.66 -2.32
N PHE A 10 9.01 -7.68 -1.84
CA PHE A 10 8.96 -7.27 -0.43
C PHE A 10 7.61 -6.65 -0.09
N PHE A 11 7.10 -5.81 -0.98
CA PHE A 11 5.83 -5.15 -0.78
C PHE A 11 4.64 -6.04 -1.11
N SER A 12 4.50 -6.45 -2.39
CA SER A 12 3.30 -7.12 -2.90
C SER A 12 3.06 -8.50 -2.31
N ARG A 13 4.13 -9.18 -1.86
CA ARG A 13 4.06 -10.56 -1.38
C ARG A 13 4.37 -10.70 0.10
N ALA A 14 5.30 -9.91 0.64
CA ALA A 14 5.74 -10.03 2.03
C ALA A 14 5.18 -8.92 2.95
N GLY A 15 4.48 -7.91 2.42
CA GLY A 15 3.91 -6.81 3.22
C GLY A 15 4.98 -6.09 4.03
N ILE A 16 6.13 -5.85 3.41
CA ILE A 16 7.21 -5.06 3.98
C ILE A 16 7.13 -3.69 3.30
N PRO A 17 6.98 -2.59 4.05
CA PRO A 17 7.03 -1.24 3.49
C PRO A 17 8.32 -1.04 2.70
N VAL A 18 8.20 -0.47 1.51
CA VAL A 18 9.34 -0.20 0.62
C VAL A 18 9.34 1.24 0.17
N VAL A 19 10.53 1.73 -0.14
CA VAL A 19 10.74 3.04 -0.74
C VAL A 19 11.68 2.87 -1.92
N HIS A 20 11.33 3.49 -3.05
CA HIS A 20 12.17 3.57 -4.22
C HIS A 20 12.37 5.04 -4.57
N MET A 21 13.63 5.47 -4.62
CA MET A 21 13.99 6.85 -4.85
C MET A 21 14.85 6.95 -6.10
N SER A 22 14.51 7.92 -6.95
CA SER A 22 15.29 8.25 -8.13
C SER A 22 15.20 9.75 -8.37
N TYR A 23 16.23 10.30 -9.03
CA TYR A 23 16.16 11.65 -9.58
C TYR A 23 15.77 11.55 -11.04
N LEU A 24 14.70 12.24 -11.42
CA LEU A 24 14.13 12.18 -12.76
C LEU A 24 13.91 13.60 -13.28
N ASP A 25 14.17 13.79 -14.58
CA ASP A 25 13.82 15.02 -15.27
C ASP A 25 12.30 15.03 -15.56
N ASP A 26 11.60 16.06 -15.09
CA ASP A 26 10.16 16.25 -15.27
C ASP A 26 9.74 16.30 -16.74
N VAL A 27 10.59 16.83 -17.62
CA VAL A 27 10.33 16.94 -19.06
C VAL A 27 10.39 15.55 -19.69
N MET A 28 11.40 14.75 -19.33
CA MET A 28 11.52 13.37 -19.81
C MET A 28 10.39 12.48 -19.29
N ARG A 29 9.96 12.66 -18.03
CA ARG A 29 8.80 11.96 -17.46
C ARG A 29 7.51 12.26 -18.22
N LYS A 30 7.34 13.50 -18.72
CA LYS A 30 6.13 13.91 -19.46
C LYS A 30 6.17 13.52 -20.94
N LEU A 31 7.36 13.44 -21.54
CA LEU A 31 7.53 13.16 -22.98
C LEU A 31 7.63 11.67 -23.32
N SER A 32 7.98 10.82 -22.35
CA SER A 32 8.29 9.42 -22.59
C SER A 32 7.86 8.55 -21.41
N SER A 33 7.29 7.38 -21.69
CA SER A 33 7.09 6.31 -20.70
C SER A 33 8.41 5.71 -20.21
N VAL A 34 9.51 5.97 -20.91
CA VAL A 34 10.86 5.58 -20.54
C VAL A 34 11.60 6.81 -20.04
N ALA A 35 11.76 6.91 -18.72
CA ALA A 35 12.42 8.04 -18.07
C ALA A 35 13.92 8.18 -18.41
N PHE A 36 14.54 7.11 -18.93
CA PHE A 36 15.94 7.09 -19.37
C PHE A 36 16.08 6.38 -20.72
N PRO A 37 16.19 7.10 -21.85
CA PRO A 37 16.04 6.53 -23.20
C PRO A 37 17.02 5.43 -23.57
N VAL A 38 18.16 5.34 -22.88
CA VAL A 38 19.24 4.40 -23.22
C VAL A 38 19.28 3.18 -22.29
N LYS A 39 18.33 3.11 -21.34
CA LYS A 39 18.17 1.98 -20.42
C LYS A 39 18.10 0.67 -21.22
N HIS A 40 18.78 -0.37 -20.74
CA HIS A 40 18.83 -1.70 -21.38
C HIS A 40 19.44 -1.71 -22.80
N THR A 41 20.29 -0.74 -23.14
CA THR A 41 21.06 -0.74 -24.39
C THR A 41 22.57 -0.78 -24.10
N GLN A 42 23.38 -1.09 -25.11
CA GLN A 42 24.84 -0.98 -25.03
C GLN A 42 25.35 0.46 -24.76
N TYR A 43 24.47 1.46 -24.89
CA TYR A 43 24.81 2.86 -24.68
C TYR A 43 24.57 3.34 -23.23
N ASP A 44 24.11 2.46 -22.35
CA ASP A 44 24.04 2.71 -20.91
C ASP A 44 25.45 2.58 -20.30
N THR A 45 26.25 3.62 -20.49
CA THR A 45 27.66 3.65 -20.10
C THR A 45 27.92 4.75 -19.08
N PHE A 46 28.91 4.52 -18.21
CA PHE A 46 29.34 5.50 -17.22
C PHE A 46 29.81 6.82 -17.86
N GLN A 47 30.48 6.75 -19.01
CA GLN A 47 30.87 7.95 -19.75
C GLN A 47 29.64 8.80 -20.12
N ARG A 48 28.58 8.17 -20.63
CA ARG A 48 27.35 8.90 -21.00
C ARG A 48 26.66 9.50 -19.77
N LEU A 49 26.69 8.80 -18.65
CA LEU A 49 26.19 9.30 -17.36
C LEU A 49 26.92 10.60 -16.97
N GLN A 50 28.26 10.59 -16.99
CA GLN A 50 29.05 11.78 -16.66
C GLN A 50 28.90 12.90 -17.70
N ASP A 51 28.92 12.58 -18.99
CA ASP A 51 28.92 13.62 -20.02
C ASP A 51 27.58 14.37 -20.12
N HIS A 52 26.46 13.70 -19.79
CA HIS A 52 25.12 14.22 -20.10
C HIS A 52 24.12 14.26 -18.94
N PHE A 53 24.30 13.48 -17.88
CA PHE A 53 23.28 13.33 -16.83
C PHE A 53 23.74 13.88 -15.48
N ASP A 54 24.93 13.50 -15.01
CA ASP A 54 25.45 13.94 -13.71
C ASP A 54 26.99 14.07 -13.73
N PRO A 55 27.54 15.10 -14.41
CA PRO A 55 28.98 15.24 -14.62
C PRO A 55 29.81 15.28 -13.35
N GLU A 56 29.27 15.89 -12.30
CA GLU A 56 29.94 16.03 -11.01
C GLU A 56 29.44 15.01 -9.97
N LEU A 57 28.60 14.04 -10.38
CA LEU A 57 27.94 13.07 -9.50
C LEU A 57 27.16 13.71 -8.33
N LYS A 58 26.75 14.97 -8.48
CA LYS A 58 26.05 15.74 -7.44
C LYS A 58 24.66 15.18 -7.21
N VAL A 59 23.96 14.79 -8.27
CA VAL A 59 22.62 14.21 -8.15
C VAL A 59 22.68 12.87 -7.44
N HIS A 60 23.61 12.00 -7.81
CA HIS A 60 23.83 10.73 -7.12
C HIS A 60 24.19 10.95 -5.65
N ALA A 61 25.07 11.90 -5.35
CA ALA A 61 25.41 12.27 -3.98
C ALA A 61 24.18 12.76 -3.19
N ARG A 62 23.27 13.52 -3.80
CA ARG A 62 22.02 13.96 -3.15
C ARG A 62 21.06 12.80 -2.89
N VAL A 63 20.84 11.92 -3.87
CA VAL A 63 19.98 10.73 -3.66
C VAL A 63 20.57 9.85 -2.56
N ALA A 64 21.89 9.66 -2.53
CA ALA A 64 22.58 8.92 -1.48
C ALA A 64 22.43 9.57 -0.10
N GLN A 65 22.50 10.91 0.00
CA GLN A 65 22.26 11.65 1.24
C GLN A 65 20.84 11.43 1.76
N VAL A 66 19.82 11.57 0.90
CA VAL A 66 18.41 11.35 1.29
C VAL A 66 18.20 9.90 1.74
N ALA A 67 18.74 8.93 1.01
CA ALA A 67 18.65 7.53 1.39
C ALA A 67 19.37 7.24 2.72
N GLY A 68 20.52 7.86 2.95
CA GLY A 68 21.27 7.74 4.20
C GLY A 68 20.50 8.30 5.39
N GLU A 69 19.90 9.47 5.26
CA GLU A 69 19.06 10.07 6.31
C GLU A 69 17.82 9.23 6.59
N LEU A 70 17.16 8.71 5.55
CA LEU A 70 16.01 7.81 5.72
C LEU A 70 16.39 6.53 6.48
N VAL A 71 17.52 5.92 6.14
CA VAL A 71 18.04 4.73 6.85
C VAL A 71 18.39 5.08 8.29
N ARG A 72 19.03 6.23 8.54
CA ARG A 72 19.34 6.72 9.89
C ARG A 72 18.07 6.89 10.72
N ASP A 73 17.06 7.55 10.19
CA ASP A 73 15.79 7.77 10.89
C ASP A 73 15.06 6.44 11.16
N LEU A 74 15.04 5.50 10.21
CA LEU A 74 14.44 4.18 10.42
C LEU A 74 15.20 3.30 11.43
N SER A 75 16.52 3.48 11.54
CA SER A 75 17.37 2.63 12.40
C SER A 75 17.48 3.17 13.83
N ASP A 76 17.54 4.49 13.99
CA ASP A 76 17.90 5.14 15.26
C ASP A 76 16.71 5.80 15.97
N SER A 77 15.56 5.95 15.32
CA SER A 77 14.38 6.55 15.97
C SER A 77 13.82 5.63 17.05
N LEU A 78 13.43 6.21 18.19
CA LEU A 78 12.82 5.48 19.31
C LEU A 78 11.54 4.74 18.88
N PHE A 79 10.69 5.44 18.14
CA PHE A 79 9.55 4.87 17.44
C PHE A 79 9.82 4.89 15.94
N LEU A 80 9.37 3.87 15.22
CA LEU A 80 9.42 3.88 13.77
C LEU A 80 8.68 5.12 13.24
N PRO A 81 9.27 5.90 12.33
CA PRO A 81 8.70 7.15 11.81
C PRO A 81 7.56 6.90 10.80
N PHE A 82 6.64 5.99 11.13
CA PHE A 82 5.47 5.66 10.31
C PHE A 82 4.26 6.43 10.82
N ASN A 83 3.54 7.08 9.90
CA ASN A 83 2.34 7.81 10.22
C ASN A 83 1.09 7.07 9.73
N LEU A 84 0.42 6.39 10.66
CA LEU A 84 -0.83 5.67 10.37
C LEU A 84 -1.99 6.57 9.89
N LEU A 85 -1.94 7.89 10.16
CA LEU A 85 -2.95 8.82 9.68
C LEU A 85 -2.86 9.04 8.16
N ASP A 86 -1.65 8.98 7.60
CA ASP A 86 -1.46 9.05 6.15
C ASP A 86 -2.07 7.81 5.48
N TYR A 87 -1.92 6.63 6.09
CA TYR A 87 -2.58 5.41 5.61
C TYR A 87 -4.11 5.50 5.71
N ALA A 88 -4.63 6.06 6.81
CA ALA A 88 -6.07 6.28 6.97
C ALA A 88 -6.63 7.24 5.91
N GLN A 89 -5.89 8.29 5.56
CA GLN A 89 -6.25 9.20 4.48
C GLN A 89 -6.22 8.49 3.12
N LEU A 90 -5.18 7.69 2.85
CA LEU A 90 -5.09 6.89 1.62
C LEU A 90 -6.28 5.95 1.46
N LEU A 91 -6.68 5.23 2.51
CA LEU A 91 -7.86 4.35 2.47
C LEU A 91 -9.16 5.12 2.19
N ARG A 92 -9.28 6.34 2.72
CA ARG A 92 -10.42 7.23 2.45
C ARG A 92 -10.44 7.68 0.99
N ASP A 93 -9.29 8.02 0.42
CA ASP A 93 -9.18 8.43 -0.97
C ASP A 93 -9.53 7.28 -1.92
N LEU A 94 -9.02 6.06 -1.64
CA LEU A 94 -9.37 4.84 -2.37
C LEU A 94 -10.87 4.50 -2.28
N TYR A 95 -11.46 4.63 -1.10
CA TYR A 95 -12.91 4.46 -0.91
C TYR A 95 -13.71 5.50 -1.70
N PHE A 96 -13.30 6.77 -1.66
CA PHE A 96 -14.01 7.84 -2.36
C PHE A 96 -13.95 7.64 -3.88
N SER A 97 -12.79 7.26 -4.40
CA SER A 97 -12.65 6.89 -5.81
C SER A 97 -13.54 5.71 -6.17
N LEU A 98 -13.56 4.65 -5.34
CA LEU A 98 -14.46 3.51 -5.54
C LEU A 98 -15.94 3.93 -5.53
N HIS A 99 -16.33 4.78 -4.59
CA HIS A 99 -17.71 5.26 -4.45
C HIS A 99 -18.18 6.04 -5.68
N ILE A 100 -17.33 6.91 -6.25
CA ILE A 100 -17.66 7.66 -7.47
C ILE A 100 -17.86 6.72 -8.65
N HIS A 101 -16.91 5.82 -8.89
CA HIS A 101 -16.93 4.97 -10.07
C HIS A 101 -18.05 3.92 -9.97
N MET A 102 -18.18 3.21 -8.84
CA MET A 102 -19.17 2.15 -8.67
C MET A 102 -20.58 2.66 -8.35
N GLY A 103 -20.69 3.78 -7.61
CA GLY A 103 -21.99 4.36 -7.24
C GLY A 103 -22.79 4.82 -8.45
N SER A 104 -22.11 5.22 -9.53
CA SER A 104 -22.74 5.59 -10.80
C SER A 104 -23.30 4.39 -11.59
N LEU A 105 -22.81 3.18 -11.33
CA LEU A 105 -23.09 1.98 -12.12
C LEU A 105 -24.12 1.04 -11.46
N GLY A 106 -24.59 1.36 -10.25
CA GLY A 106 -25.80 0.75 -9.65
C GLY A 106 -25.70 -0.75 -9.34
N HIS A 107 -24.49 -1.29 -9.24
CA HIS A 107 -24.26 -2.73 -9.05
C HIS A 107 -24.17 -3.10 -7.56
N GLY A 108 -25.32 -3.33 -6.92
CA GLY A 108 -25.55 -4.32 -5.83
C GLY A 108 -24.65 -4.40 -4.59
N LEU A 109 -23.57 -3.62 -4.49
CA LEU A 109 -22.65 -3.60 -3.35
C LEU A 109 -23.05 -2.47 -2.41
N ASP A 110 -23.36 -2.85 -1.17
CA ASP A 110 -23.56 -1.87 -0.10
C ASP A 110 -22.20 -1.37 0.39
N LEU A 111 -21.76 -0.23 -0.15
CA LEU A 111 -20.48 0.42 0.20
C LEU A 111 -20.47 1.04 1.61
N SER A 112 -21.62 1.14 2.30
CA SER A 112 -21.68 1.72 3.65
C SER A 112 -20.88 0.89 4.68
N ILE A 113 -20.77 -0.42 4.45
CA ILE A 113 -19.97 -1.31 5.28
C ILE A 113 -18.47 -1.00 5.12
N LEU A 114 -18.02 -0.79 3.88
CA LEU A 114 -16.64 -0.41 3.60
C LEU A 114 -16.32 0.99 4.15
N ASP A 115 -17.22 1.95 4.01
CA ASP A 115 -17.10 3.28 4.62
C ASP A 115 -16.90 3.17 6.14
N SER A 116 -17.75 2.39 6.80
CA SER A 116 -17.66 2.13 8.23
C SER A 116 -16.33 1.49 8.63
N ALA A 117 -15.81 0.55 7.82
CA ALA A 117 -14.51 -0.07 8.07
C ALA A 117 -13.35 0.93 7.93
N VAL A 118 -13.38 1.81 6.93
CA VAL A 118 -12.39 2.88 6.72
C VAL A 118 -12.44 3.92 7.85
N GLN A 119 -13.64 4.29 8.32
CA GLN A 119 -13.82 5.17 9.46
C GLN A 119 -13.29 4.53 10.75
N ASN A 120 -13.58 3.25 10.98
CA ASN A 120 -13.06 2.50 12.12
C ASN A 120 -11.53 2.45 12.11
N PHE A 121 -10.92 2.17 10.95
CA PHE A 121 -9.47 2.22 10.80
C PHE A 121 -8.90 3.60 11.10
N SER A 122 -9.55 4.67 10.61
CA SER A 122 -9.15 6.05 10.88
C SER A 122 -9.18 6.36 12.38
N ALA A 123 -10.23 5.94 13.08
CA ALA A 123 -10.37 6.09 14.52
C ALA A 123 -9.31 5.28 15.28
N ALA A 124 -9.05 4.04 14.86
CA ALA A 124 -8.03 3.18 15.45
C ALA A 124 -6.62 3.74 15.29
N ALA A 125 -6.28 4.26 14.10
CA ALA A 125 -5.01 4.94 13.83
C ALA A 125 -4.81 6.19 14.69
N PHE A 126 -5.87 6.98 14.87
CA PHE A 126 -5.84 8.14 15.76
C PHE A 126 -5.66 7.75 17.23
N ALA A 127 -6.43 6.78 17.72
CA ALA A 127 -6.31 6.25 19.07
C ALA A 127 -4.91 5.64 19.32
N PHE A 128 -4.34 4.96 18.32
CA PHE A 128 -2.99 4.42 18.38
C PHE A 128 -1.96 5.52 18.63
N HIS A 129 -1.96 6.60 17.83
CA HIS A 129 -1.02 7.70 17.99
C HIS A 129 -1.20 8.46 19.31
N LEU A 130 -2.44 8.61 19.79
CA LEU A 130 -2.70 9.16 21.13
C LEU A 130 -2.11 8.30 22.24
N ARG A 131 -2.17 6.97 22.12
CA ARG A 131 -1.53 6.07 23.10
C ARG A 131 -0.02 6.14 23.00
N GLN A 132 0.53 6.15 21.78
CA GLN A 132 1.97 6.30 21.54
C GLN A 132 2.51 7.59 22.17
N SER A 133 1.81 8.72 22.01
CA SER A 133 2.26 10.01 22.56
C SER A 133 2.25 10.07 24.09
N ASN A 134 1.42 9.26 24.74
CA ASN A 134 1.30 9.19 26.20
C ASN A 134 2.06 8.00 26.82
N LEU A 135 2.82 7.25 26.01
CA LEU A 135 3.53 6.05 26.46
C LEU A 135 4.70 6.40 27.39
N ASP A 136 4.90 5.61 28.44
CA ASP A 136 6.12 5.67 29.24
C ASP A 136 7.31 5.14 28.41
N THR A 137 8.18 6.05 28.01
CA THR A 137 9.38 5.75 27.20
C THR A 137 10.53 5.14 28.03
N SER A 138 10.36 5.00 29.35
CA SER A 138 11.32 4.30 30.19
C SER A 138 11.16 2.77 30.15
N ASP A 139 10.01 2.25 29.71
CA ASP A 139 9.77 0.81 29.49
C ASP A 139 10.11 0.41 28.03
N PRO A 140 11.25 -0.29 27.79
CA PRO A 140 11.64 -0.70 26.44
C PRO A 140 10.66 -1.69 25.80
N MET A 141 9.95 -2.47 26.60
CA MET A 141 8.98 -3.44 26.09
C MET A 141 7.69 -2.74 25.66
N ALA A 142 7.26 -1.69 26.35
CA ALA A 142 6.17 -0.83 25.89
C ALA A 142 6.49 -0.24 24.51
N ILE A 143 7.69 0.34 24.34
CA ILE A 143 8.16 0.88 23.06
C ILE A 143 8.19 -0.21 21.98
N ARG A 144 8.71 -1.40 22.30
CA ARG A 144 8.80 -2.51 21.36
C ARG A 144 7.44 -2.94 20.83
N ARG A 145 6.41 -3.04 21.70
CA ARG A 145 5.05 -3.40 21.28
C ARG A 145 4.47 -2.41 20.28
N VAL A 146 4.64 -1.10 20.52
CA VAL A 146 4.21 -0.04 19.59
C VAL A 146 4.93 -0.18 18.25
N ASN A 147 6.24 -0.38 18.25
CA ASN A 147 7.02 -0.57 17.03
C ASN A 147 6.63 -1.85 16.26
N ASP A 148 6.31 -2.94 16.96
CA ASP A 148 5.82 -4.16 16.31
C ASP A 148 4.45 -3.94 15.65
N GLN A 149 3.55 -3.17 16.26
CA GLN A 149 2.27 -2.79 15.64
C GLN A 149 2.49 -1.94 14.36
N LEU A 150 3.37 -0.94 14.42
CA LEU A 150 3.73 -0.13 13.25
C LEU A 150 4.33 -0.98 12.12
N LEU A 151 5.26 -1.87 12.45
CA LEU A 151 5.97 -2.71 11.49
C LEU A 151 5.06 -3.76 10.84
N LEU A 152 4.15 -4.35 11.61
CA LEU A 152 3.32 -5.48 11.17
C LEU A 152 2.01 -5.05 10.50
N LEU A 153 1.63 -3.79 10.59
CA LEU A 153 0.39 -3.28 10.00
C LEU A 153 0.28 -3.61 8.51
N GLU A 154 1.34 -3.38 7.73
CA GLU A 154 1.33 -3.62 6.28
C GLU A 154 1.03 -5.09 5.94
N ARG A 155 1.43 -6.02 6.82
CA ARG A 155 1.18 -7.46 6.65
C ARG A 155 -0.29 -7.82 6.86
N ALA A 156 -1.05 -7.01 7.60
CA ALA A 156 -2.48 -7.23 7.78
C ALA A 156 -3.22 -7.15 6.44
N PHE A 157 -2.71 -6.38 5.47
CA PHE A 157 -3.29 -6.21 4.15
C PHE A 157 -2.91 -7.30 3.13
N LEU A 158 -2.28 -8.39 3.58
CA LEU A 158 -1.94 -9.52 2.71
C LEU A 158 -3.03 -10.58 2.73
N ASP A 159 -3.51 -10.95 1.54
CA ASP A 159 -4.27 -12.18 1.34
C ASP A 159 -3.32 -13.33 0.94
N PRO A 160 -3.25 -14.44 1.69
CA PRO A 160 -2.48 -15.61 1.32
C PRO A 160 -2.81 -16.15 -0.08
N VAL A 161 -4.07 -16.03 -0.52
CA VAL A 161 -4.56 -16.47 -1.85
C VAL A 161 -4.11 -15.52 -2.95
N GLY A 162 -4.06 -14.22 -2.67
CA GLY A 162 -3.68 -13.17 -3.61
C GLY A 162 -4.84 -12.62 -4.44
N LEU A 163 -4.52 -11.67 -5.33
CA LEU A 163 -5.50 -11.00 -6.17
C LEU A 163 -6.08 -11.94 -7.25
N PRO A 164 -7.33 -11.70 -7.69
CA PRO A 164 -8.05 -12.61 -8.60
C PRO A 164 -7.28 -12.91 -9.90
N GLN A 165 -6.72 -11.88 -10.52
CA GLN A 165 -5.99 -12.00 -11.78
C GLN A 165 -4.52 -12.38 -11.59
N ASN A 166 -3.96 -12.16 -10.40
CA ASN A 166 -2.54 -12.38 -10.13
C ASN A 166 -2.30 -12.85 -8.68
N PRO A 167 -2.25 -14.18 -8.45
CA PRO A 167 -2.03 -14.76 -7.12
C PRO A 167 -0.69 -14.41 -6.47
N TYR A 168 0.28 -13.89 -7.25
CA TYR A 168 1.57 -13.45 -6.71
C TYR A 168 1.49 -12.07 -6.05
N LYS A 169 0.50 -11.25 -6.41
CA LYS A 169 0.18 -9.98 -5.75
C LYS A 169 -0.77 -10.28 -4.59
N LYS A 170 -0.25 -10.26 -3.37
CA LYS A 170 -0.98 -10.58 -2.13
C LYS A 170 -1.51 -9.35 -1.42
N HIS A 171 -0.88 -8.21 -1.62
CA HIS A 171 -1.27 -6.97 -0.97
C HIS A 171 -2.56 -6.41 -1.59
N ILE A 172 -3.69 -6.51 -0.87
CA ILE A 172 -5.02 -6.27 -1.46
C ILE A 172 -5.42 -4.81 -1.57
N VAL A 173 -4.71 -3.89 -0.90
CA VAL A 173 -5.01 -2.45 -0.91
C VAL A 173 -4.21 -1.71 -1.99
N LEU A 174 -2.89 -1.94 -2.06
CA LEU A 174 -1.95 -1.11 -2.83
C LEU A 174 -1.18 -1.83 -3.96
N SER A 175 -1.45 -3.11 -4.23
CA SER A 175 -0.90 -3.74 -5.44
C SER A 175 -1.47 -3.03 -6.68
N PRO A 176 -0.72 -2.87 -7.79
CA PRO A 176 -1.30 -2.34 -9.02
C PRO A 176 -2.30 -3.34 -9.59
N ALA A 177 -3.40 -2.82 -10.11
CA ALA A 177 -4.36 -3.58 -10.90
C ALA A 177 -3.69 -4.17 -12.15
N GLU A 178 -4.28 -5.23 -12.72
CA GLU A 178 -3.91 -5.70 -14.07
C GLU A 178 -4.65 -4.91 -15.16
N SER A 179 -5.79 -4.32 -14.80
CA SER A 179 -6.62 -3.50 -15.68
C SER A 179 -6.01 -2.11 -15.96
N PRO A 180 -6.39 -1.42 -17.06
CA PRO A 180 -5.75 -0.17 -17.48
C PRO A 180 -5.80 0.96 -16.43
N ALA A 181 -4.77 1.81 -16.44
CA ALA A 181 -4.42 2.79 -15.41
C ALA A 181 -5.46 3.88 -15.08
N TYR A 182 -6.55 4.03 -15.83
CA TYR A 182 -7.62 4.99 -15.50
C TYR A 182 -8.34 4.64 -14.18
N VAL A 183 -8.11 3.43 -13.65
CA VAL A 183 -8.77 2.89 -12.47
C VAL A 183 -7.76 2.51 -11.36
N ASP A 184 -6.51 3.00 -11.48
CA ASP A 184 -5.42 2.78 -10.51
C ASP A 184 -5.66 3.45 -9.14
N GLU A 185 -6.78 4.16 -8.97
CA GLU A 185 -7.16 4.89 -7.77
C GLU A 185 -8.17 4.14 -6.90
N MET A 186 -8.50 2.88 -7.19
CA MET A 186 -9.35 2.04 -6.35
C MET A 186 -8.62 0.76 -5.88
N PHE A 187 -9.29 -0.03 -5.04
CA PHE A 187 -8.73 -1.30 -4.55
C PHE A 187 -8.56 -2.30 -5.70
N PRO A 188 -7.35 -2.83 -5.94
CA PRO A 188 -6.99 -3.55 -7.16
C PRO A 188 -7.85 -4.79 -7.44
N GLY A 189 -8.18 -5.58 -6.41
CA GLY A 189 -9.04 -6.75 -6.59
C GLY A 189 -10.46 -6.41 -7.00
N ILE A 190 -10.97 -5.25 -6.57
CA ILE A 190 -12.29 -4.75 -6.96
C ILE A 190 -12.20 -4.15 -8.37
N THR A 191 -11.19 -3.32 -8.64
CA THR A 191 -10.92 -2.75 -9.96
C THR A 191 -10.87 -3.82 -11.04
N ASP A 192 -10.06 -4.86 -10.82
CA ASP A 192 -9.83 -5.91 -11.81
C ASP A 192 -11.08 -6.73 -12.13
N GLU A 193 -11.88 -7.05 -11.12
CA GLU A 193 -13.15 -7.76 -11.33
C GLU A 193 -14.22 -6.85 -11.93
N PHE A 194 -14.22 -5.58 -11.55
CA PHE A 194 -15.17 -4.62 -12.07
C PHE A 194 -14.94 -4.34 -13.56
N MET A 195 -13.69 -4.11 -13.97
CA MET A 195 -13.34 -3.89 -15.38
C MET A 195 -13.65 -5.13 -16.21
N ARG A 196 -13.36 -6.33 -15.70
CA ARG A 196 -13.72 -7.59 -16.36
C ARG A 196 -15.23 -7.75 -16.52
N PHE A 197 -16.00 -7.35 -15.52
CA PHE A 197 -17.46 -7.32 -15.60
C PHE A 197 -17.93 -6.35 -16.69
N LEU A 198 -17.36 -5.14 -16.76
CA LEU A 198 -17.71 -4.15 -17.78
C LEU A 198 -17.36 -4.62 -19.20
N ASP A 199 -16.18 -5.23 -19.40
CA ASP A 199 -15.76 -5.76 -20.70
C ASP A 199 -16.69 -6.85 -21.22
N GLN A 200 -17.33 -7.59 -20.31
CA GLN A 200 -18.28 -8.64 -20.65
C GLN A 200 -19.73 -8.17 -20.78
N LEU A 201 -20.05 -6.89 -20.48
CA LEU A 201 -21.37 -6.31 -20.73
C LEU A 201 -21.63 -6.25 -22.25
N GLY A 202 -22.20 -7.31 -22.79
CA GLY A 202 -22.47 -7.49 -24.22
C GLY A 202 -21.96 -8.81 -24.81
N ALA A 203 -21.17 -9.57 -24.06
CA ALA A 203 -20.80 -10.94 -24.41
C ALA A 203 -21.93 -11.92 -24.03
N PRO A 204 -22.13 -13.04 -24.76
CA PRO A 204 -23.11 -14.07 -24.40
C PRO A 204 -22.71 -14.90 -23.16
N GLU A 205 -21.65 -14.52 -22.44
CA GLU A 205 -21.15 -15.22 -21.27
C GLU A 205 -21.99 -14.95 -20.02
N ASP A 206 -22.00 -15.93 -19.12
CA ASP A 206 -22.68 -15.82 -17.83
C ASP A 206 -21.90 -14.89 -16.89
N LEU A 207 -22.51 -13.78 -16.49
CA LEU A 207 -21.91 -12.77 -15.61
C LEU A 207 -21.89 -13.18 -14.12
N ARG A 208 -22.60 -14.25 -13.73
CA ARG A 208 -22.72 -14.69 -12.33
C ARG A 208 -21.38 -15.01 -11.64
N PRO A 209 -20.40 -15.68 -12.28
CA PRO A 209 -19.10 -15.96 -11.66
C PRO A 209 -18.28 -14.70 -11.36
N HIS A 210 -18.41 -13.67 -12.20
CA HIS A 210 -17.73 -12.39 -12.05
C HIS A 210 -18.31 -11.60 -10.87
N ALA A 211 -19.64 -11.52 -10.80
CA ALA A 211 -20.33 -10.94 -9.65
C ALA A 211 -19.97 -11.66 -8.35
N ALA A 212 -19.96 -13.00 -8.34
CA ALA A 212 -19.58 -13.77 -7.15
C ALA A 212 -18.13 -13.49 -6.70
N THR A 213 -17.21 -13.34 -7.64
CA THR A 213 -15.80 -13.02 -7.35
C THR A 213 -15.65 -11.60 -6.81
N LEU A 214 -16.35 -10.63 -7.40
CA LEU A 214 -16.42 -9.25 -6.92
C LEU A 214 -16.95 -9.18 -5.48
N HIS A 215 -18.08 -9.83 -5.19
CA HIS A 215 -18.63 -9.89 -3.83
C HIS A 215 -17.66 -10.53 -2.83
N LYS A 216 -16.99 -11.63 -3.22
CA LYS A 216 -16.00 -12.30 -2.37
C LYS A 216 -14.84 -11.35 -2.02
N HIS A 217 -14.27 -10.67 -3.01
CA HIS A 217 -13.14 -9.74 -2.78
C HIS A 217 -13.56 -8.50 -2.01
N TYR A 218 -14.78 -8.00 -2.21
CA TYR A 218 -15.36 -6.94 -1.40
C TYR A 218 -15.42 -7.33 0.09
N HIS A 219 -15.99 -8.49 0.40
CA HIS A 219 -16.07 -8.97 1.78
C HIS A 219 -14.69 -9.21 2.41
N LEU A 220 -13.75 -9.77 1.64
CA LEU A 220 -12.37 -9.94 2.07
C LEU A 220 -11.73 -8.59 2.42
N LEU A 221 -11.86 -7.58 1.55
CA LEU A 221 -11.32 -6.25 1.80
C LEU A 221 -11.87 -5.65 3.09
N VAL A 222 -13.19 -5.67 3.27
CA VAL A 222 -13.84 -5.17 4.49
C VAL A 222 -13.29 -5.88 5.73
N GLN A 223 -13.25 -7.21 5.70
CA GLN A 223 -12.74 -8.02 6.81
C GLN A 223 -11.28 -7.68 7.13
N THR A 224 -10.45 -7.53 6.09
CA THR A 224 -9.04 -7.16 6.24
C THR A 224 -8.87 -5.77 6.85
N LEU A 225 -9.67 -4.78 6.44
CA LEU A 225 -9.60 -3.43 7.04
C LEU A 225 -10.00 -3.45 8.52
N VAL A 226 -11.02 -4.22 8.88
CA VAL A 226 -11.43 -4.39 10.28
C VAL A 226 -10.32 -5.07 11.08
N GLN A 227 -9.73 -6.16 10.58
CA GLN A 227 -8.62 -6.84 11.23
C GLN A 227 -7.38 -5.96 11.37
N ALA A 228 -7.09 -5.13 10.36
CA ALA A 228 -6.01 -4.16 10.42
C ALA A 228 -6.28 -3.10 11.50
N ALA A 229 -7.51 -2.58 11.60
CA ALA A 229 -7.91 -1.66 12.66
C ALA A 229 -7.79 -2.32 14.05
N ASP A 230 -8.24 -3.56 14.22
CA ASP A 230 -8.16 -4.31 15.47
C ASP A 230 -6.71 -4.59 15.89
N SER A 231 -5.81 -4.77 14.92
CA SER A 231 -4.36 -4.93 15.19
C SER A 231 -3.73 -3.68 15.81
N LEU A 232 -4.37 -2.52 15.64
CA LEU A 232 -3.99 -1.25 16.25
C LEU A 232 -4.66 -1.03 17.61
N ALA A 233 -5.44 -1.99 18.15
CA ALA A 233 -5.99 -1.90 19.50
C ALA A 233 -4.89 -2.04 20.58
N GLU A 234 -5.24 -1.73 21.82
CA GLU A 234 -4.33 -1.90 22.95
C GLU A 234 -4.07 -3.38 23.23
N VAL A 235 -2.79 -3.76 23.31
CA VAL A 235 -2.40 -5.12 23.70
C VAL A 235 -2.32 -5.19 25.21
N VAL A 236 -3.45 -5.48 25.86
CA VAL A 236 -3.49 -5.72 27.31
C VAL A 236 -2.88 -7.09 27.59
N PRO A 237 -1.76 -7.19 28.35
CA PRO A 237 -1.24 -8.50 28.74
C PRO A 237 -2.28 -9.23 29.60
N PRO A 238 -2.44 -10.57 29.45
CA PRO A 238 -3.34 -11.32 30.31
C PRO A 238 -2.95 -11.08 31.76
N GLN A 239 -3.90 -10.63 32.59
CA GLN A 239 -3.67 -10.42 34.01
C GLN A 239 -3.20 -11.75 34.61
N ALA A 240 -2.04 -11.72 35.27
CA ALA A 240 -1.57 -12.87 36.04
C ALA A 240 -2.64 -13.21 37.07
N THR A 241 -3.30 -14.36 36.88
CA THR A 241 -4.23 -14.89 37.87
C THR A 241 -3.47 -15.04 39.18
N PRO A 242 -3.98 -14.48 40.30
CA PRO A 242 -3.33 -14.67 41.58
C PRO A 242 -3.36 -16.16 41.90
N SER A 243 -2.17 -16.76 42.08
CA SER A 243 -2.02 -18.10 42.61
C SER A 243 -2.62 -18.13 44.02
N HIS A 244 -3.77 -18.78 44.15
CA HIS A 244 -4.41 -19.13 45.42
C HIS A 244 -3.62 -20.22 46.16
#